data_AF-A0A6F8Y9C0-F1
#
_entry.id   AF-A0A6F8Y9C0-F1
#
_cell.length_a   1.000
_cell.length_b   1.000
_cell.length_c   1.000
_cell.angle_alpha   90.00
_cell.angle_beta   90.00
_cell.angle_gamma   90.00
#
_symmetry.space_group_name_H-M   'P 1'
#
loop_
_entity.id
_entity.type
_entity.pdbx_description
1 polymer ?
#
loop_
_entity_poly.entity_id
_entity_poly.type
_entity_poly.pdbx_seq_one_letter_code
_entity_poly.pdbx_strand_id
1 'polypeptide(L)'
;MPRLLPRISPEPPPEYIEFVEHHLDELRRDAARVVGTEQDADYLYPDVLTDVAVRWGWLRLRRRLLLPDTTDVYLRRAFTRRADSWRAPDLLPLESLGEAWPVEVQVWSTGSVDPPPPPPPQRVASSVALRLAPHLDPTQRPQASPLAEAAVAWWHAWELRRRRRRIAIGVVALILVALTNRLPSTRRRGPATGWSLGLRFPR
;
A
#
# COMPACT_ATOMS: atom_id res chain seq x y z
N MET A 1 -26.11 -17.57 9.95
CA MET A 1 -24.67 -17.85 9.76
C MET A 1 -23.88 -16.54 9.85
N PRO A 2 -23.15 -16.28 10.94
CA PRO A 2 -22.47 -15.01 11.11
C PRO A 2 -21.25 -14.92 10.19
N ARG A 3 -21.25 -13.92 9.30
CA ARG A 3 -20.11 -13.56 8.44
C ARG A 3 -19.06 -12.84 9.29
N LEU A 4 -18.04 -13.57 9.73
CA LEU A 4 -16.90 -13.07 10.53
C LEU A 4 -15.74 -12.56 9.68
N LEU A 5 -16.01 -11.95 8.52
CA LEU A 5 -14.98 -11.23 7.79
C LEU A 5 -15.24 -9.73 7.95
N PRO A 6 -14.36 -8.96 8.60
CA PRO A 6 -14.48 -7.52 8.64
C PRO A 6 -14.40 -7.01 7.20
N ARG A 7 -15.58 -6.73 6.62
CA ARG A 7 -15.70 -6.05 5.34
C ARG A 7 -15.29 -4.62 5.64
N ILE A 8 -14.10 -4.25 5.19
CA ILE A 8 -13.69 -2.85 5.24
C ILE A 8 -14.61 -2.14 4.26
N SER A 9 -15.44 -1.27 4.81
CA SER A 9 -16.33 -0.43 4.02
C SER A 9 -15.48 0.45 3.10
N PRO A 10 -15.89 0.65 1.83
CA PRO A 10 -15.26 1.65 0.97
C PRO A 10 -15.42 3.06 1.54
N GLU A 11 -16.39 3.26 2.44
CA GLU A 11 -16.66 4.53 3.10
C GLU A 11 -15.85 4.67 4.40
N PRO A 12 -15.28 5.85 4.68
CA PRO A 12 -14.57 6.12 5.93
C PRO A 12 -15.54 6.07 7.13
N PRO A 13 -15.13 5.50 8.27
CA PRO A 13 -15.93 5.54 9.48
C PRO A 13 -16.03 6.98 10.01
N PRO A 14 -17.17 7.38 10.60
CA PRO A 14 -17.38 8.77 11.04
C PRO A 14 -16.35 9.20 12.09
N GLU A 15 -15.96 8.29 12.98
CA GLU A 15 -14.90 8.48 13.99
C GLU A 15 -13.55 8.88 13.37
N TYR A 16 -13.26 8.42 12.15
CA TYR A 16 -12.03 8.78 11.42
C TYR A 16 -12.16 10.18 10.81
N ILE A 17 -13.34 10.53 10.31
CA ILE A 17 -13.60 11.86 9.74
C ILE A 17 -13.44 12.92 10.84
N GLU A 18 -14.08 12.72 12.00
CA GLU A 18 -13.95 13.61 13.17
C GLU A 18 -12.48 13.75 13.61
N PHE A 19 -11.73 12.64 13.59
CA PHE A 19 -10.31 12.65 13.92
C PHE A 19 -9.49 13.48 12.92
N VAL A 20 -9.75 13.32 11.62
CA VAL A 20 -9.08 14.10 10.56
C VAL A 20 -9.46 15.57 10.70
N GLU A 21 -10.74 15.89 10.87
CA GLU A 21 -11.22 17.26 11.10
C GLU A 21 -10.48 17.94 12.26
N HIS A 22 -10.26 17.23 13.37
CA HIS A 22 -9.57 17.80 14.52
C HIS A 22 -8.07 18.04 14.29
N HIS A 23 -7.40 17.15 13.55
CA HIS A 23 -5.94 17.15 13.43
C HIS A 23 -5.40 17.74 12.13
N LEU A 24 -6.25 17.95 11.13
CA LEU A 24 -5.80 18.32 9.78
C LEU A 24 -5.06 19.66 9.76
N ASP A 25 -5.60 20.67 10.42
CA ASP A 25 -5.01 22.02 10.43
C ASP A 25 -3.70 22.08 11.21
N GLU A 26 -3.57 21.28 12.27
CA GLU A 26 -2.30 21.13 13.00
C GLU A 26 -1.27 20.40 12.13
N LEU A 27 -1.68 19.30 11.49
CA LEU A 27 -0.82 18.50 10.63
C LEU A 27 -0.30 19.28 9.42
N ARG A 28 -1.14 20.11 8.78
CA ARG A 28 -0.74 20.99 7.67
C ARG A 28 0.30 22.02 8.12
N ARG A 29 0.08 22.66 9.27
CA ARG A 29 1.03 23.63 9.84
C ARG A 29 2.37 22.98 10.19
N ASP A 30 2.33 21.80 10.79
CA ASP A 30 3.55 21.07 11.14
C ASP A 30 4.27 20.53 9.90
N ALA A 31 3.53 20.07 8.88
CA ALA A 31 4.11 19.67 7.59
C ALA A 31 4.80 20.85 6.89
N ALA A 32 4.14 22.01 6.81
CA ALA A 32 4.72 23.23 6.24
C ALA A 32 5.99 23.65 6.98
N ARG A 33 6.01 23.54 8.32
CA ARG A 33 7.20 23.82 9.14
C ARG A 33 8.35 22.85 8.84
N VAL A 34 8.06 21.58 8.56
CA VAL A 34 9.05 20.53 8.34
C VAL A 34 9.68 20.60 6.94
N VAL A 35 8.87 20.87 5.91
CA VAL A 35 9.31 20.82 4.52
C VAL A 35 9.69 22.20 3.97
N GLY A 36 9.29 23.28 4.64
CA GLY A 36 9.72 24.65 4.33
C GLY A 36 8.92 25.32 3.21
N THR A 37 8.25 24.55 2.35
CA THR A 37 7.29 25.07 1.35
C THR A 37 5.90 24.51 1.60
N GLU A 38 4.88 25.33 1.35
CA GLU A 38 3.47 24.92 1.45
C GLU A 38 3.11 23.88 0.39
N GLN A 39 3.74 23.96 -0.79
CA GLN A 39 3.53 23.02 -1.89
C GLN A 39 4.06 21.61 -1.59
N ASP A 40 5.16 21.48 -0.85
CA ASP A 40 5.67 20.16 -0.46
C ASP A 40 4.91 19.58 0.74
N ALA A 41 4.38 20.44 1.61
CA ALA A 41 3.49 20.03 2.70
C ALA A 41 2.25 19.29 2.15
N ASP A 42 1.73 19.73 1.00
CA ASP A 42 0.61 19.12 0.30
C ASP A 42 0.82 17.66 -0.13
N TYR A 43 2.06 17.20 -0.19
CA TYR A 43 2.38 15.80 -0.46
C TYR A 43 2.63 14.99 0.82
N LEU A 44 3.10 15.62 1.88
CA LEU A 44 3.48 14.93 3.12
C LEU A 44 2.27 14.58 3.99
N TYR A 45 1.32 15.50 4.17
CA TYR A 45 0.18 15.24 5.05
C TYR A 45 -0.76 14.12 4.54
N PRO A 46 -1.08 13.99 3.23
CA PRO A 46 -1.96 12.93 2.74
C PRO A 46 -1.37 11.53 2.95
N ASP A 47 -0.03 11.40 2.83
CA ASP A 47 0.68 10.15 3.08
C ASP A 47 0.54 9.70 4.55
N VAL A 48 0.69 10.65 5.48
CA VAL A 48 0.55 10.38 6.91
C VAL A 48 -0.88 9.96 7.24
N LEU A 49 -1.88 10.65 6.66
CA LEU A 49 -3.29 10.28 6.82
C LEU A 49 -3.58 8.89 6.25
N THR A 50 -3.00 8.55 5.10
CA THR A 50 -3.14 7.22 4.49
C THR A 50 -2.59 6.13 5.42
N ASP A 51 -1.42 6.35 6.04
CA ASP A 51 -0.83 5.41 6.99
C ASP A 51 -1.69 5.19 8.23
N VAL A 52 -2.32 6.27 8.73
CA VAL A 52 -3.27 6.21 9.85
C VAL A 52 -4.52 5.44 9.44
N ALA A 53 -5.10 5.74 8.27
CA ALA A 53 -6.28 5.08 7.72
C ALA A 53 -6.06 3.56 7.56
N VAL A 54 -4.89 3.13 7.05
CA VAL A 54 -4.54 1.69 6.91
C VAL A 54 -4.64 0.96 8.26
N ARG A 55 -4.26 1.62 9.34
CA ARG A 55 -4.20 1.04 10.69
C ARG A 55 -5.38 1.41 11.57
N TRP A 56 -6.33 2.19 11.06
CA TRP A 56 -7.46 2.71 11.84
C TRP A 56 -8.24 1.62 12.56
N GLY A 57 -8.54 0.50 11.89
CA GLY A 57 -9.26 -0.61 12.51
C GLY A 57 -8.53 -1.24 13.70
N TRP A 58 -7.20 -1.26 13.68
CA TRP A 58 -6.38 -1.72 14.80
C TRP A 58 -6.32 -0.66 15.91
N LEU A 59 -6.16 0.62 15.55
CA LEU A 59 -6.18 1.73 16.49
C LEU A 59 -7.52 1.82 17.22
N ARG A 60 -8.65 1.64 16.53
CA ARG A 60 -9.98 1.60 17.15
C ARG A 60 -10.10 0.46 18.16
N LEU A 61 -9.63 -0.74 17.80
CA LEU A 61 -9.64 -1.87 18.71
C LEU A 61 -8.76 -1.59 19.94
N ARG A 62 -7.60 -0.96 19.74
CA ARG A 62 -6.68 -0.61 20.82
C ARG A 62 -7.23 0.51 21.70
N ARG A 63 -7.86 1.55 21.13
CA ARG A 63 -8.52 2.64 21.86
C ARG A 63 -9.61 2.11 22.79
N ARG A 64 -10.33 1.08 22.34
CA ARG A 64 -11.36 0.40 23.15
C ARG A 64 -10.77 -0.40 24.32
N LEU A 65 -9.49 -0.78 24.26
CA LEU A 65 -8.84 -1.67 25.24
C LEU A 65 -7.78 -0.99 26.12
N LEU A 66 -7.09 0.06 25.65
CA LEU A 66 -5.76 0.45 26.13
C LEU A 66 -5.49 1.98 26.16
N LEU A 67 -6.48 2.79 26.54
CA LEU A 67 -6.47 4.26 26.65
C LEU A 67 -6.84 5.06 25.37
N PRO A 68 -7.58 6.19 25.55
CA PRO A 68 -8.08 7.03 24.47
C PRO A 68 -7.01 7.75 23.65
N ASP A 69 -5.84 8.01 24.22
CA ASP A 69 -4.79 8.91 23.67
C ASP A 69 -3.80 8.20 22.71
N THR A 70 -4.07 6.95 22.36
CA THR A 70 -3.14 6.12 21.56
C THR A 70 -3.12 6.50 20.08
N THR A 71 -4.15 7.16 19.58
CA THR A 71 -4.25 7.59 18.18
C THR A 71 -3.36 8.79 17.89
N ASP A 72 -3.33 9.76 18.81
CA ASP A 72 -2.59 11.02 18.62
C ASP A 72 -1.08 10.78 18.72
N VAL A 73 -0.67 9.93 19.67
CA VAL A 73 0.71 9.42 19.75
C VAL A 73 1.10 8.68 18.47
N TYR A 74 0.18 7.91 17.88
CA TYR A 74 0.45 7.20 16.63
C TYR A 74 0.58 8.16 15.45
N LEU A 75 -0.29 9.17 15.34
CA LEU A 75 -0.22 10.20 14.31
C LEU A 75 1.13 10.92 14.35
N ARG A 76 1.56 11.39 15.52
CA ARG A 76 2.87 12.04 15.72
C ARG A 76 4.03 11.13 15.32
N ARG A 77 3.94 9.84 15.65
CA ARG A 77 4.96 8.85 15.27
C ARG A 77 4.98 8.56 13.77
N ALA A 78 3.83 8.53 13.12
CA ALA A 78 3.73 8.34 11.67
C ALA A 78 4.28 9.58 10.95
N PHE A 79 3.91 10.78 11.42
CA PHE A 79 4.40 12.05 10.91
C PHE A 79 5.93 12.15 11.01
N THR A 80 6.50 11.94 12.19
CA THR A 80 7.97 11.97 12.39
C THR A 80 8.69 10.99 11.47
N ARG A 81 8.22 9.74 11.41
CA ARG A 81 8.79 8.74 10.49
C ARG A 81 8.75 9.21 9.03
N ARG A 82 7.63 9.81 8.59
CA ARG A 82 7.48 10.25 7.20
C ARG A 82 8.35 11.49 6.94
N ALA A 83 8.34 12.46 7.84
CA ALA A 83 9.22 13.63 7.83
C ALA A 83 10.70 13.24 7.72
N ASP A 84 11.15 12.25 8.49
CA ASP A 84 12.52 11.75 8.42
C ASP A 84 12.84 11.13 7.06
N SER A 85 11.89 10.39 6.46
CA SER A 85 12.06 9.85 5.10
C SER A 85 12.10 10.93 4.02
N TRP A 86 11.38 12.04 4.21
CA TRP A 86 11.39 13.19 3.30
C TRP A 86 12.68 14.01 3.42
N ARG A 87 13.28 14.09 4.62
CA ARG A 87 14.58 14.74 4.85
C ARG A 87 15.78 13.90 4.43
N ALA A 88 15.57 12.66 3.99
CA ALA A 88 16.60 11.80 3.44
C ALA A 88 16.39 11.61 1.92
N PRO A 89 16.61 12.64 1.08
CA PRO A 89 16.35 12.48 -0.36
C PRO A 89 17.27 11.45 -1.02
N ASP A 90 18.49 11.21 -0.50
CA ASP A 90 19.56 10.58 -1.30
C ASP A 90 20.51 9.64 -0.52
N LEU A 91 20.00 8.64 0.21
CA LEU A 91 20.88 7.56 0.73
C LEU A 91 20.36 6.15 0.41
N LEU A 92 19.74 5.99 -0.75
CA LEU A 92 19.85 4.72 -1.46
C LEU A 92 20.96 4.89 -2.50
N PRO A 93 22.15 4.30 -2.31
CA PRO A 93 23.01 3.97 -3.44
C PRO A 93 22.13 3.26 -4.47
N LEU A 94 22.12 3.76 -5.70
CA LEU A 94 21.40 3.21 -6.85
C LEU A 94 21.73 1.72 -7.14
N GLU A 95 22.55 1.06 -6.32
CA GLU A 95 22.97 -0.33 -6.50
C GLU A 95 22.07 -1.39 -5.85
N SER A 96 21.14 -1.04 -4.94
CA SER A 96 20.35 -2.05 -4.22
C SER A 96 18.97 -2.41 -4.82
N LEU A 97 18.59 -1.76 -5.92
CA LEU A 97 17.41 -2.14 -6.73
C LEU A 97 17.85 -2.40 -8.18
N GLY A 98 18.62 -3.48 -8.36
CA GLY A 98 18.92 -4.09 -9.67
C GLY A 98 17.69 -4.68 -10.38
N GLU A 99 16.52 -4.08 -10.20
CA GLU A 99 15.31 -4.41 -10.95
C GLU A 99 14.55 -3.10 -11.18
N ALA A 100 15.09 -2.33 -12.12
CA ALA A 100 14.48 -1.15 -12.69
C ALA A 100 13.08 -1.50 -13.18
N TRP A 101 12.05 -1.03 -12.46
CA TRP A 101 10.76 -0.80 -13.10
C TRP A 101 11.01 0.29 -14.14
N PRO A 102 10.79 0.07 -15.44
CA PRO A 102 10.88 1.12 -16.43
C PRO A 102 9.62 1.97 -16.29
N VAL A 103 9.60 2.88 -15.31
CA VAL A 103 8.76 4.06 -15.44
C VAL A 103 9.56 5.00 -16.32
N GLU A 104 9.39 4.85 -17.63
CA GLU A 104 9.89 5.78 -18.63
C GLU A 104 9.13 7.10 -18.43
N VAL A 105 9.64 7.96 -17.55
CA VAL A 105 9.20 9.35 -17.46
C VAL A 105 9.79 10.05 -18.67
N GLN A 106 9.09 10.01 -19.79
CA GLN A 106 9.39 10.88 -20.93
C GLN A 106 9.13 12.33 -20.51
N VAL A 107 10.19 13.01 -20.07
CA VAL A 107 10.21 14.46 -19.98
C VAL A 107 10.33 14.98 -21.41
N TRP A 108 9.23 15.46 -21.98
CA TRP A 108 9.25 16.12 -23.28
C TRP A 108 9.89 17.50 -23.10
N SER A 109 11.21 17.56 -23.28
CA SER A 109 11.93 18.82 -23.41
C SER A 109 11.52 19.48 -24.73
N THR A 110 10.71 20.53 -24.65
CA THR A 110 10.39 21.38 -25.80
C THR A 110 11.59 22.29 -26.08
N GLY A 111 12.55 21.76 -26.82
CA GLY A 111 13.74 22.50 -27.26
C GLY A 111 14.32 21.90 -28.54
N SER A 112 13.76 22.29 -29.69
CA SER A 112 14.42 22.61 -30.98
C SER A 112 15.74 21.86 -31.30
N VAL A 113 15.91 21.10 -32.40
CA VAL A 113 15.90 21.47 -33.84
C VAL A 113 15.83 20.15 -34.67
N ASP A 114 15.22 20.22 -35.87
CA ASP A 114 15.00 19.21 -36.93
C ASP A 114 13.69 18.39 -36.88
N PRO A 115 12.80 18.48 -37.90
CA PRO A 115 11.59 17.68 -37.98
C PRO A 115 11.87 16.28 -38.57
N PRO A 116 11.67 15.18 -37.82
CA PRO A 116 11.61 13.83 -38.38
C PRO A 116 10.29 13.59 -39.15
N PRO A 117 10.26 12.63 -40.11
CA PRO A 117 9.09 12.37 -40.95
C PRO A 117 7.85 12.01 -40.12
N PRO A 118 6.63 12.38 -40.57
CA PRO A 118 5.43 12.21 -39.77
C PRO A 118 5.15 10.71 -39.51
N PRO A 119 5.07 10.28 -38.24
CA PRO A 119 4.66 8.92 -37.93
C PRO A 119 3.19 8.71 -38.32
N PRO A 120 2.78 7.46 -38.65
CA PRO A 120 1.39 7.16 -38.99
C PRO A 120 0.45 7.55 -37.84
N PRO A 121 -0.79 7.97 -38.12
CA PRO A 121 -1.71 8.49 -37.11
C PRO A 121 -2.08 7.38 -36.13
N GLN A 122 -1.36 7.31 -35.01
CA GLN A 122 -1.77 6.54 -33.85
C GLN A 122 -2.99 7.24 -33.26
N ARG A 123 -4.12 6.52 -33.21
CA ARG A 123 -5.30 6.97 -32.47
C ARG A 123 -4.95 6.95 -30.98
N VAL A 124 -4.33 8.03 -30.50
CA VAL A 124 -4.23 8.29 -29.08
C VAL A 124 -5.66 8.51 -28.60
N ALA A 125 -6.20 7.54 -27.87
CA ALA A 125 -7.41 7.72 -27.09
C ALA A 125 -7.10 8.84 -26.09
N SER A 126 -7.36 10.08 -26.50
CA SER A 126 -7.22 11.26 -25.66
C SER A 126 -8.27 11.12 -24.57
N SER A 127 -7.85 10.49 -23.47
CA SER A 127 -8.61 10.42 -22.24
C SER A 127 -9.11 11.82 -21.94
N VAL A 128 -10.40 11.93 -21.61
CA VAL A 128 -11.04 13.21 -21.25
C VAL A 128 -10.22 13.96 -20.18
N ALA A 129 -9.48 13.23 -19.34
CA ALA A 129 -8.53 13.77 -18.39
C ALA A 129 -7.42 14.63 -19.03
N LEU A 130 -6.85 14.21 -20.17
CA LEU A 130 -5.80 14.98 -20.87
C LEU A 130 -6.35 16.25 -21.53
N ARG A 131 -7.62 16.25 -21.94
CA ARG A 131 -8.28 17.45 -22.50
C ARG A 131 -8.64 18.47 -21.42
N LEU A 132 -8.89 17.99 -20.20
CA LEU A 132 -9.17 18.83 -19.04
C LEU A 132 -7.91 19.30 -18.32
N ALA A 133 -6.76 18.65 -18.50
CA ALA A 133 -5.50 19.01 -17.84
C ALA A 133 -5.09 20.49 -18.00
N PRO A 134 -5.26 21.16 -19.17
CA PRO A 134 -4.94 22.58 -19.31
C PRO A 134 -5.90 23.52 -18.56
N HIS A 135 -7.08 23.02 -18.19
CA HIS A 135 -8.13 23.79 -17.49
C HIS A 135 -8.11 23.54 -15.98
N LEU A 136 -7.27 22.63 -15.50
CA LEU A 136 -7.01 22.45 -14.09
C LEU A 136 -5.83 23.35 -13.75
N ASP A 137 -6.13 24.54 -13.23
CA ASP A 137 -5.11 25.45 -12.72
C ASP A 137 -4.44 24.79 -11.50
N PRO A 138 -3.19 24.30 -11.61
CA PRO A 138 -2.56 23.52 -10.54
C PRO A 138 -2.23 24.38 -9.31
N THR A 139 -2.25 25.70 -9.47
CA THR A 139 -1.99 26.73 -8.46
C THR A 139 -3.16 27.01 -7.54
N GLN A 140 -4.39 26.61 -7.91
CA GLN A 140 -5.57 26.73 -7.05
C GLN A 140 -6.13 25.35 -6.75
N ARG A 141 -5.42 24.56 -5.94
CA ARG A 141 -6.11 23.49 -5.21
C ARG A 141 -7.00 24.18 -4.18
N PRO A 142 -8.34 24.11 -4.30
CA PRO A 142 -9.20 24.54 -3.21
C PRO A 142 -8.81 23.74 -1.99
N GLN A 143 -8.65 24.40 -0.82
CA GLN A 143 -8.42 23.71 0.45
C GLN A 143 -9.49 22.62 0.58
N ALA A 144 -9.07 21.37 0.41
CA ALA A 144 -10.02 20.28 0.32
C ALA A 144 -10.69 20.16 1.69
N SER A 145 -12.02 20.04 1.67
CA SER A 145 -12.80 19.81 2.88
C SER A 145 -12.19 18.62 3.64
N PRO A 146 -12.10 18.67 4.98
CA PRO A 146 -11.59 17.56 5.78
C PRO A 146 -12.23 16.20 5.42
N LEU A 147 -13.51 16.22 5.07
CA LEU A 147 -14.24 15.05 4.60
C LEU A 147 -13.70 14.50 3.26
N ALA A 148 -13.37 15.37 2.32
CA ALA A 148 -12.80 14.97 1.04
C ALA A 148 -11.40 14.36 1.23
N GLU A 149 -10.58 14.93 2.10
CA GLU A 149 -9.25 14.40 2.40
C GLU A 149 -9.30 13.09 3.17
N ALA A 150 -10.20 12.99 4.15
CA ALA A 150 -10.46 11.75 4.86
C ALA A 150 -10.91 10.65 3.89
N ALA A 151 -11.83 10.95 2.96
CA ALA A 151 -12.30 10.00 1.96
C ALA A 151 -11.18 9.55 1.01
N VAL A 152 -10.37 10.48 0.51
CA VAL A 152 -9.22 10.17 -0.37
C VAL A 152 -8.20 9.29 0.37
N ALA A 153 -7.77 9.69 1.56
CA ALA A 153 -6.84 8.91 2.37
C ALA A 153 -7.39 7.50 2.69
N TRP A 154 -8.69 7.41 3.01
CA TRP A 154 -9.35 6.14 3.27
C TRP A 154 -9.39 5.25 2.03
N TRP A 155 -9.66 5.82 0.87
CA TRP A 155 -9.65 5.10 -0.40
C TRP A 155 -8.27 4.54 -0.73
N HIS A 156 -7.21 5.34 -0.57
CA HIS A 156 -5.84 4.89 -0.77
C HIS A 156 -5.46 3.76 0.20
N ALA A 157 -5.85 3.88 1.47
CA ALA A 157 -5.66 2.84 2.46
C ALA A 157 -6.40 1.54 2.11
N TRP A 158 -7.64 1.65 1.63
CA TRP A 158 -8.44 0.51 1.19
C TRP A 158 -7.81 -0.19 -0.02
N GLU A 159 -7.36 0.56 -1.02
CA GLU A 159 -6.74 0.01 -2.23
C GLU A 159 -5.41 -0.67 -1.89
N LEU A 160 -4.58 -0.07 -1.03
CA LEU A 160 -3.33 -0.68 -0.56
C LEU A 160 -3.60 -2.01 0.18
N ARG A 161 -4.62 -2.04 1.03
CA ARG A 161 -4.99 -3.26 1.76
C ARG A 161 -5.56 -4.33 0.83
N ARG A 162 -6.33 -3.93 -0.18
CA ARG A 162 -6.87 -4.83 -1.22
C ARG A 162 -5.74 -5.48 -2.01
N ARG A 163 -4.73 -4.71 -2.41
CA ARG A 163 -3.53 -5.22 -3.09
C ARG A 163 -2.76 -6.21 -2.21
N ARG A 164 -2.46 -5.84 -0.97
CA ARG A 164 -1.76 -6.73 -0.02
C ARG A 164 -2.54 -8.02 0.26
N ARG A 165 -3.87 -7.95 0.33
CA ARG A 165 -4.70 -9.15 0.48
C ARG A 165 -4.58 -10.08 -0.73
N ARG A 166 -4.58 -9.54 -1.96
CA ARG A 166 -4.35 -10.34 -3.17
C ARG A 166 -2.96 -11.00 -3.15
N ILE A 167 -1.92 -10.25 -2.79
CA ILE A 167 -0.55 -10.77 -2.66
C ILE A 167 -0.50 -11.89 -1.61
N ALA A 168 -1.08 -11.66 -0.42
CA ALA A 168 -1.12 -12.65 0.65
C ALA A 168 -1.86 -13.93 0.24
N ILE A 169 -3.00 -13.81 -0.47
CA ILE A 169 -3.72 -14.96 -1.03
C ILE A 169 -2.83 -15.71 -2.03
N GLY A 170 -2.11 -14.99 -2.91
CA GLY A 170 -1.16 -15.57 -3.84
C GLY A 170 -0.04 -16.35 -3.12
N VAL A 171 0.56 -15.78 -2.08
CA VAL A 171 1.60 -16.43 -1.25
C VAL A 171 1.05 -17.68 -0.56
N VAL A 172 -0.14 -17.61 0.04
CA VAL A 172 -0.76 -18.77 0.69
C VAL A 172 -1.08 -19.87 -0.33
N ALA A 173 -1.60 -19.51 -1.50
CA ALA A 173 -1.86 -20.47 -2.57
C ALA A 173 -0.55 -21.13 -3.04
N LEU A 174 0.53 -20.36 -3.20
CA LEU A 174 1.85 -20.87 -3.57
C LEU A 174 2.40 -21.84 -2.52
N ILE A 175 2.29 -21.51 -1.22
CA ILE A 175 2.68 -22.40 -0.12
C ILE A 175 1.86 -23.69 -0.16
N LEU A 176 0.55 -23.59 -0.41
CA LEU A 176 -0.34 -24.75 -0.44
C LEU A 176 -0.02 -25.67 -1.62
N VAL A 177 0.24 -25.11 -2.80
CA VAL A 177 0.70 -25.85 -3.99
C VAL A 177 2.06 -26.52 -3.74
N ALA A 178 3.00 -25.80 -3.11
CA ALA A 178 4.29 -26.37 -2.74
C ALA A 178 4.14 -27.53 -1.74
N LEU A 179 3.22 -27.41 -0.78
CA LEU A 179 2.94 -28.45 0.22
C LEU A 179 2.30 -29.69 -0.43
N THR A 180 1.34 -29.52 -1.34
CA THR A 180 0.73 -30.64 -2.08
C THR A 180 1.73 -31.33 -3.01
N ASN A 181 2.62 -30.56 -3.65
CA ASN A 181 3.69 -31.09 -4.50
C ASN A 181 4.85 -31.70 -3.69
N ARG A 182 4.97 -31.42 -2.38
CA ARG A 182 5.90 -32.08 -1.46
C ARG A 182 5.39 -33.40 -0.88
N LEU A 183 4.13 -33.77 -1.14
CA LEU A 183 3.51 -35.01 -0.68
C LEU A 183 3.61 -36.24 -1.62
N PRO A 184 4.50 -36.35 -2.62
CA PRO A 184 4.73 -37.64 -3.26
C PRO A 184 5.72 -38.45 -2.41
N SER A 185 5.35 -39.70 -2.09
CA SER A 185 6.24 -40.82 -1.73
C SER A 185 6.61 -41.15 -0.26
N THR A 186 5.68 -41.06 0.70
CA THR A 186 5.79 -41.88 1.94
C THR A 186 4.79 -43.03 2.02
N ARG A 187 4.06 -43.32 0.94
CA ARG A 187 3.08 -44.42 0.87
C ARG A 187 3.56 -45.60 0.02
N ARG A 188 4.74 -46.14 0.33
CA ARG A 188 5.14 -47.51 -0.10
C ARG A 188 6.33 -48.04 0.72
N ARG A 189 6.06 -48.54 1.93
CA ARG A 189 6.80 -49.69 2.48
C ARG A 189 5.76 -50.71 2.88
N GLY A 190 5.61 -51.72 2.03
CA GLY A 190 4.76 -52.87 2.33
C GLY A 190 5.35 -53.64 3.52
N PRO A 191 4.52 -54.30 4.34
CA PRO A 191 5.03 -55.33 5.23
C PRO A 191 5.38 -56.55 4.37
N ALA A 192 6.66 -56.72 4.08
CA ALA A 192 7.20 -58.02 3.73
C ALA A 192 7.28 -58.85 5.02
N THR A 193 6.15 -59.42 5.44
CA THR A 193 6.09 -60.44 6.49
C THR A 193 6.64 -61.76 5.90
N GLY A 194 7.94 -61.80 5.67
CA GLY A 194 8.69 -63.05 5.52
C GLY A 194 9.14 -63.50 6.91
N TRP A 195 8.32 -64.27 7.61
CA TRP A 195 8.74 -65.01 8.80
C TRP A 195 8.93 -66.47 8.41
N SER A 196 10.20 -66.78 8.19
CA SER A 196 10.75 -68.11 8.00
C SER A 196 10.46 -68.99 9.21
N LEU A 197 9.59 -69.99 9.04
CA LEU A 197 9.43 -71.07 10.02
C LEU A 197 10.49 -72.14 9.74
N GLY A 198 11.67 -71.98 10.34
CA GLY A 198 12.76 -72.94 10.30
C GLY A 198 13.18 -73.34 11.71
N LEU A 199 12.45 -74.27 12.33
CA LEU A 199 12.88 -74.93 13.56
C LEU A 199 12.94 -76.44 13.32
N ARG A 200 14.16 -76.90 13.04
CA ARG A 200 14.59 -78.31 13.13
C ARG A 200 14.55 -78.74 14.60
N PHE A 201 13.87 -79.83 14.90
CA PHE A 201 14.08 -80.60 16.12
C PHE A 201 15.05 -81.76 15.85
N PRO A 202 16.05 -81.98 16.71
CA PRO A 202 16.68 -83.28 16.86
C PRO A 202 16.33 -83.89 18.23
N ARG A 203 15.79 -85.12 18.22
CA ARG A 203 16.26 -86.26 19.02
C ARG A 203 15.40 -87.49 18.74
#